data_AF-A0AAU8ES98-F1
#
_entry.id   AF-A0AAU8ES98-F1
#
_cell.length_a   1.000
_cell.length_b   1.000
_cell.length_c   1.000
_cell.angle_alpha   90.00
_cell.angle_beta   90.00
_cell.angle_gamma   90.00
#
_symmetry.space_group_name_H-M   'P 1'
#
loop_
_entity.id
_entity.type
_entity.pdbx_description
1 polymer ?
#
loop_
_entity_poly.entity_id
_entity_poly.type
_entity_poly.pdbx_seq_one_letter_code
_entity_poly.pdbx_strand_id
1 'polypeptide(L)'
;MDPIKSLISGSDPLRNDPAEMPDADAALRRVTSGAPMFTDSLPANVLRFRDRKRRQARVAGVLTLAAATVTAGVLVATNFGALISAPAPAGPVAPTSSETTAAASAKPTATLKPTAARTVAPAATATAAPTPAPVTWTTFTDATGQATFEHPVGWTVSQMPQTIDGGSYNIVEVKTAAGKTVSTLGLVYDVTGGPVCPAPKPYQTLDSVVVDIPQKAAKLKEHPQGPSAFVFRVIQGDKVYGSLALADGDLAPQPTTCGLYNGILGPDNVPFAHFGDTVWLTSDGQGAPLTFDSVVEAKAYMATQEYRDIKRMLISLALKPAKTATSPRFVSEDGKASFVLPQGWTAKDVPVGTPDYPGSGITVSDEAGKTVANFQHAAAGGLGGACPNEKYTMTELDTGLSSITADWAVQRGVRFSYRVLDRTPAGQGVTYQVGLVDKDSSPVQDTCQIIAVVTGTPRGILSFTGAGAGSSATEPTFAGMAEARAYLETPEYKKLKGMIQSLQISS
;
A
#
# COMPACT_ATOMS: atom_id res chain seq x y z
N MET A 1 -41.69 -19.93 48.83
CA MET A 1 -41.36 -18.56 48.42
C MET A 1 -40.34 -18.67 47.31
N ASP A 2 -40.65 -18.13 46.13
CA ASP A 2 -39.96 -18.40 44.87
C ASP A 2 -38.68 -17.54 44.69
N PRO A 3 -37.52 -18.12 44.36
CA PRO A 3 -36.25 -17.39 44.17
C PRO A 3 -36.28 -16.41 42.99
N ILE A 4 -37.27 -16.51 42.10
CA ILE A 4 -37.45 -15.62 40.95
C ILE A 4 -38.04 -14.26 41.36
N LYS A 5 -38.84 -14.18 42.43
CA LYS A 5 -39.36 -12.89 42.93
C LYS A 5 -38.29 -12.03 43.59
N SER A 6 -37.22 -12.64 44.11
CA SER A 6 -36.09 -11.92 44.72
C SER A 6 -35.22 -11.22 43.68
N LEU A 7 -35.09 -11.79 42.47
CA LEU A 7 -34.26 -11.21 41.40
C LEU A 7 -34.92 -10.05 40.65
N ILE A 8 -36.26 -9.94 40.70
CA ILE A 8 -36.99 -8.85 40.05
C ILE A 8 -37.12 -7.62 40.96
N SER A 9 -37.04 -7.79 42.29
CA SER A 9 -37.12 -6.66 43.23
C SER A 9 -35.80 -5.89 43.41
N GLY A 10 -34.69 -6.38 42.87
CA GLY A 10 -33.36 -5.75 42.98
C GLY A 10 -32.98 -4.82 41.83
N SER A 11 -33.81 -4.73 40.78
CA SER A 11 -33.46 -4.05 39.52
C SER A 11 -34.41 -2.88 39.17
N ASP A 12 -35.12 -2.32 40.15
CA ASP A 12 -35.98 -1.15 39.96
C ASP A 12 -35.21 0.15 40.27
N PRO A 13 -34.87 0.97 39.26
CA PRO A 13 -34.09 2.20 39.43
C PRO A 13 -34.90 3.38 40.01
N LEU A 14 -36.16 3.18 40.43
CA LEU A 14 -37.03 4.24 40.94
C LEU A 14 -37.35 4.15 42.44
N ARG A 15 -36.72 3.22 43.17
CA ARG A 15 -36.90 3.11 44.63
C ARG A 15 -35.96 4.09 45.36
N ASN A 16 -36.43 5.33 45.54
CA ASN A 16 -35.77 6.30 46.42
C ASN A 16 -36.07 5.95 47.89
N ASP A 17 -35.08 5.42 48.61
CA ASP A 17 -35.10 5.40 50.08
C ASP A 17 -34.68 6.79 50.59
N PRO A 18 -35.44 7.47 51.49
CA PRO A 18 -35.16 8.86 51.87
C PRO A 18 -34.06 9.03 52.93
N ALA A 19 -33.23 8.03 53.18
CA ALA A 19 -32.35 8.00 54.35
C ALA A 19 -30.90 7.66 54.01
N GLU A 20 -30.28 8.38 53.07
CA GLU A 20 -28.82 8.65 53.05
C GLU A 20 -28.49 9.56 51.86
N MET A 21 -28.70 10.87 52.02
CA MET A 21 -27.99 11.84 51.18
C MET A 21 -26.68 12.22 51.88
N PRO A 22 -25.51 11.99 51.26
CA PRO A 22 -24.25 12.46 51.82
C PRO A 22 -24.23 13.99 51.77
N ASP A 23 -23.99 14.60 52.94
CA ASP A 23 -23.87 16.04 53.14
C ASP A 23 -22.82 16.64 52.18
N ALA A 24 -23.31 17.38 51.19
CA ALA A 24 -22.49 18.01 50.15
C ALA A 24 -21.47 19.00 50.74
N ASP A 25 -21.78 19.62 51.89
CA ASP A 25 -20.85 20.53 52.56
C ASP A 25 -19.73 19.77 53.29
N ALA A 26 -19.99 18.57 53.78
CA ALA A 26 -18.96 17.69 54.34
C ALA A 26 -18.04 17.12 53.26
N ALA A 27 -18.55 16.87 52.05
CA ALA A 27 -17.74 16.48 50.89
C ALA A 27 -16.86 17.63 50.40
N LEU A 28 -17.40 18.85 50.34
CA LEU A 28 -16.66 20.05 49.89
C LEU A 28 -15.57 20.48 50.89
N ARG A 29 -15.81 20.32 52.20
CA ARG A 29 -14.80 20.56 53.24
C ARG A 29 -13.66 19.55 53.17
N ARG A 30 -13.94 18.29 52.84
CA ARG A 30 -12.90 17.25 52.68
C ARG A 30 -11.96 17.54 51.50
N VAL A 31 -12.48 18.15 50.44
CA VAL A 31 -11.70 18.55 49.25
C VAL A 31 -10.88 19.82 49.50
N THR A 32 -11.36 20.74 50.35
CA THR A 32 -10.72 22.05 50.55
C THR A 32 -9.75 22.10 51.74
N SER A 33 -9.87 21.19 52.73
CA SER A 33 -9.01 21.17 53.92
C SER A 33 -8.06 19.96 54.02
N GLY A 34 -7.98 19.12 52.97
CA GLY A 34 -7.06 17.99 52.92
C GLY A 34 -5.61 18.44 52.65
N ALA A 35 -4.68 18.04 53.51
CA ALA A 35 -3.25 18.29 53.35
C ALA A 35 -2.73 17.73 52.01
N PRO A 36 -1.83 18.44 51.30
CA PRO A 36 -1.43 18.06 49.96
C PRO A 36 -0.51 16.83 49.98
N MET A 37 -1.06 15.67 49.67
CA MET A 37 -0.29 14.47 49.28
C MET A 37 -0.18 14.39 47.77
N PHE A 38 0.53 15.34 47.14
CA PHE A 38 1.14 15.17 45.81
C PHE A 38 2.24 16.23 45.66
N THR A 39 3.48 15.84 45.93
CA THR A 39 4.67 16.61 45.58
C THR A 39 5.00 16.40 44.11
N ASP A 40 4.32 17.14 43.22
CA ASP A 40 4.78 17.33 41.85
C ASP A 40 6.00 18.27 41.86
N SER A 41 7.17 17.68 42.02
CA SER A 41 8.44 18.34 41.73
C SER A 41 8.77 18.09 40.25
N LEU A 42 8.35 19.03 39.40
CA LEU A 42 8.71 19.03 37.98
C LEU A 42 10.20 19.36 37.79
N PRO A 43 10.92 18.70 36.88
CA PRO A 43 12.32 19.01 36.56
C PRO A 43 12.49 20.42 35.97
N ALA A 44 13.68 20.99 36.13
CA ALA A 44 14.02 22.41 35.96
C ALA A 44 13.90 23.00 34.53
N ASN A 45 13.37 22.24 33.56
CA ASN A 45 13.32 22.60 32.15
C ASN A 45 11.89 22.84 31.59
N VAL A 46 10.87 22.94 32.44
CA VAL A 46 9.50 23.26 32.00
C VAL A 46 9.18 24.74 32.21
N LEU A 47 9.18 25.52 31.11
CA LEU A 47 8.85 26.95 31.11
C LEU A 47 7.34 27.19 31.35
N ARG A 48 7.02 28.11 32.28
CA ARG A 48 5.64 28.40 32.69
C ARG A 48 4.91 29.24 31.63
N PHE A 49 3.59 29.07 31.55
CA PHE A 49 2.68 29.76 30.60
C PHE A 49 2.73 31.30 30.63
N ARG A 50 3.30 31.93 31.66
CA ARG A 50 3.51 33.40 31.70
C ARG A 50 4.66 33.88 30.79
N ASP A 51 5.61 33.00 30.44
CA ASP A 51 6.73 33.34 29.53
C ASP A 51 6.30 33.31 28.06
N ARG A 52 5.26 32.55 27.72
CA ARG A 52 4.68 32.47 26.37
C ARG A 52 4.06 33.79 25.92
N LYS A 53 3.53 34.58 26.86
CA LYS A 53 2.91 35.89 26.58
C LYS A 53 3.93 37.02 26.34
N ARG A 54 5.17 36.89 26.85
CA ARG A 54 6.26 37.85 26.59
C ARG A 54 7.01 37.60 25.27
N ARG A 55 6.95 36.40 24.70
CA ARG A 55 7.55 36.09 23.37
C ARG A 55 6.70 36.59 22.20
N GLN A 56 5.36 36.56 22.30
CA GLN A 56 4.49 37.11 21.25
C GLN A 56 4.65 38.63 21.05
N ALA A 57 5.09 39.35 22.09
CA ALA A 57 5.36 40.80 21.99
C ALA A 57 6.72 41.16 21.37
N ARG A 58 7.63 40.20 21.12
CA ARG A 58 8.96 40.45 20.52
C ARG A 58 9.05 40.10 19.03
N VAL A 59 8.02 39.47 18.46
CA VAL A 59 7.99 39.06 17.03
C VAL A 59 7.39 40.15 16.12
N ALA A 60 6.80 41.21 16.69
CA ALA A 60 6.26 42.33 15.92
C ALA A 60 7.22 43.53 15.75
N GLY A 61 8.51 43.39 16.11
CA GLY A 61 9.42 44.53 16.32
C GLY A 61 10.76 44.51 15.58
N VAL A 62 10.95 43.68 14.55
CA VAL A 62 12.17 43.74 13.70
C VAL A 62 11.77 43.63 12.23
N LEU A 63 11.22 44.72 11.73
CA LEU A 63 11.03 45.02 10.31
C LEU A 63 11.73 46.36 10.11
N THR A 64 13.05 46.34 9.85
CA THR A 64 13.84 47.51 9.44
C THR A 64 15.26 47.13 9.05
N LEU A 65 15.64 47.58 7.85
CA LEU A 65 16.98 47.64 7.23
C LEU A 65 17.63 46.33 6.73
N ALA A 66 17.63 46.15 5.40
CA ALA A 66 18.88 46.24 4.61
C ALA A 66 18.56 46.36 3.10
N ALA A 67 18.95 47.49 2.53
CA ALA A 67 19.01 47.77 1.09
C ALA A 67 20.43 48.28 0.76
N ALA A 68 20.85 48.08 -0.51
CA ALA A 68 22.07 48.57 -1.18
C ALA A 68 23.40 47.88 -0.77
N THR A 69 24.38 47.54 -1.62
CA THR A 69 24.75 47.74 -3.05
C THR A 69 25.89 46.73 -3.33
N VAL A 70 26.22 46.29 -4.56
CA VAL A 70 27.21 46.90 -5.46
C VAL A 70 27.08 46.33 -6.88
N THR A 71 27.20 47.25 -7.82
CA THR A 71 27.12 47.20 -9.29
C THR A 71 28.41 46.81 -10.01
N ALA A 72 28.22 46.26 -11.22
CA ALA A 72 28.94 46.51 -12.48
C ALA A 72 30.33 45.91 -12.77
N GLY A 73 30.37 45.15 -13.89
CA GLY A 73 31.52 44.89 -14.77
C GLY A 73 31.00 44.48 -16.15
N VAL A 74 31.38 45.23 -17.18
CA VAL A 74 30.67 45.42 -18.47
C VAL A 74 31.63 45.12 -19.65
N LEU A 75 31.14 44.41 -20.69
CA LEU A 75 31.50 44.43 -22.14
C LEU A 75 32.97 44.08 -22.56
N VAL A 76 33.37 43.55 -23.73
CA VAL A 76 32.94 43.41 -25.16
C VAL A 76 33.71 42.14 -25.67
N ALA A 77 33.30 41.30 -26.62
CA ALA A 77 33.25 41.56 -28.06
C ALA A 77 32.72 40.38 -28.89
N THR A 78 32.02 40.78 -29.95
CA THR A 78 31.40 40.04 -31.06
C THR A 78 32.40 39.39 -32.02
N ASN A 79 32.03 38.27 -32.64
CA ASN A 79 32.11 38.18 -34.09
C ASN A 79 31.12 37.18 -34.72
N PHE A 80 30.63 37.55 -35.90
CA PHE A 80 29.52 36.98 -36.65
C PHE A 80 29.86 35.68 -37.38
N GLY A 81 28.83 34.85 -37.57
CA GLY A 81 28.76 33.84 -38.62
C GLY A 81 27.32 33.36 -38.78
N ALA A 82 26.60 33.91 -39.77
CA ALA A 82 25.24 33.51 -40.12
C ALA A 82 25.25 32.28 -41.04
N LEU A 83 24.40 31.29 -40.78
CA LEU A 83 23.85 30.42 -41.81
C LEU A 83 22.37 30.12 -41.52
N ILE A 84 21.60 30.28 -42.59
CA ILE A 84 20.14 30.33 -42.67
C ILE A 84 19.58 28.93 -42.97
N SER A 85 18.45 28.66 -42.32
CA SER A 85 17.29 27.85 -42.71
C SER A 85 17.39 26.33 -42.92
N ALA A 86 16.40 25.70 -42.30
CA ALA A 86 15.95 24.31 -42.30
C ALA A 86 15.45 23.79 -43.68
N PRO A 87 15.17 22.47 -43.80
CA PRO A 87 15.21 21.71 -45.05
C PRO A 87 13.85 21.57 -45.75
N ALA A 88 13.88 21.11 -47.00
CA ALA A 88 12.72 20.67 -47.80
C ALA A 88 13.17 19.55 -48.78
N PRO A 89 12.27 18.89 -49.53
CA PRO A 89 11.21 17.99 -49.05
C PRO A 89 11.11 16.67 -49.89
N ALA A 90 10.40 15.66 -49.39
CA ALA A 90 9.78 14.58 -50.18
C ALA A 90 8.70 13.91 -49.31
N GLY A 91 7.45 13.66 -49.70
CA GLY A 91 6.62 14.02 -50.84
C GLY A 91 5.18 13.61 -50.47
N PRO A 92 4.13 14.28 -50.96
CA PRO A 92 2.74 13.94 -50.64
C PRO A 92 2.15 12.97 -51.66
N VAL A 93 1.41 11.95 -51.19
CA VAL A 93 0.46 11.20 -52.03
C VAL A 93 -0.94 11.66 -51.66
N ALA A 94 -1.64 12.18 -52.66
CA ALA A 94 -2.98 12.75 -52.58
C ALA A 94 -4.10 11.69 -52.49
N PRO A 95 -5.28 12.04 -51.95
CA PRO A 95 -6.52 11.32 -52.12
C PRO A 95 -7.34 11.88 -53.30
N THR A 96 -8.10 11.04 -54.00
CA THR A 96 -9.15 11.41 -54.98
C THR A 96 -10.10 10.20 -55.10
N SER A 97 -11.31 10.28 -54.52
CA SER A 97 -12.63 10.45 -55.20
C SER A 97 -13.10 9.18 -55.94
N SER A 98 -14.37 8.75 -56.00
CA SER A 98 -15.67 9.23 -55.54
C SER A 98 -16.73 8.12 -55.81
N GLU A 99 -17.90 8.28 -55.19
CA GLU A 99 -19.24 7.90 -55.66
C GLU A 99 -19.82 6.47 -55.52
N THR A 100 -20.79 6.37 -54.59
CA THR A 100 -22.23 6.10 -54.82
C THR A 100 -22.64 4.89 -55.67
N THR A 101 -23.34 3.93 -55.05
CA THR A 101 -24.66 3.44 -55.54
C THR A 101 -25.46 2.88 -54.36
N ALA A 102 -26.75 3.20 -54.37
CA ALA A 102 -27.75 2.93 -53.34
C ALA A 102 -28.50 1.60 -53.53
N ALA A 103 -29.35 1.32 -52.53
CA ALA A 103 -30.67 0.66 -52.61
C ALA A 103 -30.81 -0.84 -52.27
N ALA A 104 -31.35 -1.04 -51.05
CA ALA A 104 -32.69 -1.60 -50.77
C ALA A 104 -33.03 -3.10 -51.00
N SER A 105 -33.56 -3.66 -49.90
CA SER A 105 -34.76 -4.51 -49.79
C SER A 105 -34.73 -5.96 -50.32
N ALA A 106 -34.94 -6.94 -49.43
CA ALA A 106 -36.26 -7.56 -49.22
C ALA A 106 -36.15 -8.88 -48.41
N LYS A 107 -37.11 -9.04 -47.49
CA LYS A 107 -37.51 -10.28 -46.80
C LYS A 107 -38.01 -11.33 -47.82
N PRO A 108 -38.01 -12.63 -47.49
CA PRO A 108 -39.31 -13.27 -47.27
C PRO A 108 -39.36 -14.27 -46.11
N THR A 109 -40.61 -14.54 -45.72
CA THR A 109 -41.13 -15.28 -44.57
C THR A 109 -41.44 -16.74 -44.93
N ALA A 110 -41.23 -17.63 -43.95
CA ALA A 110 -41.91 -18.89 -43.57
C ALA A 110 -42.21 -20.02 -44.58
N THR A 111 -42.05 -21.28 -44.11
CA THR A 111 -43.10 -22.34 -44.14
C THR A 111 -42.83 -23.41 -43.04
N LEU A 112 -43.90 -24.02 -42.50
CA LEU A 112 -43.97 -24.94 -41.36
C LEU A 112 -44.05 -26.44 -41.75
N LYS A 113 -43.52 -27.31 -40.85
CA LYS A 113 -43.91 -28.72 -40.50
C LYS A 113 -43.77 -29.85 -41.55
N PRO A 114 -43.69 -31.17 -41.19
CA PRO A 114 -44.32 -31.85 -40.03
C PRO A 114 -43.50 -32.85 -39.18
N THR A 115 -44.13 -33.21 -38.07
CA THR A 115 -43.90 -34.26 -37.06
C THR A 115 -43.57 -35.67 -37.59
N ALA A 116 -42.66 -36.39 -36.91
CA ALA A 116 -42.62 -37.85 -36.87
C ALA A 116 -42.17 -38.36 -35.48
N ALA A 117 -42.72 -39.50 -35.08
CA ALA A 117 -42.77 -40.04 -33.73
C ALA A 117 -41.66 -41.06 -33.42
N ARG A 118 -41.33 -41.14 -32.11
CA ARG A 118 -40.86 -42.28 -31.29
C ARG A 118 -40.19 -43.47 -31.99
N THR A 119 -38.95 -43.78 -31.57
CA THR A 119 -38.48 -45.17 -31.38
C THR A 119 -37.53 -45.21 -30.20
N VAL A 120 -37.84 -46.06 -29.22
CA VAL A 120 -37.04 -46.33 -28.01
C VAL A 120 -36.07 -47.47 -28.38
N ALA A 121 -34.76 -47.26 -28.20
CA ALA A 121 -33.74 -48.29 -28.39
C ALA A 121 -33.12 -48.70 -27.03
N PRO A 122 -32.68 -49.96 -26.87
CA PRO A 122 -32.46 -50.57 -25.55
C PRO A 122 -31.18 -50.07 -24.86
N ALA A 123 -31.21 -50.16 -23.52
CA ALA A 123 -30.12 -49.83 -22.61
C ALA A 123 -28.82 -50.59 -22.96
N ALA A 124 -27.78 -49.84 -23.32
CA ALA A 124 -26.41 -50.32 -23.33
C ALA A 124 -25.86 -50.32 -21.89
N THR A 125 -25.40 -51.49 -21.47
CA THR A 125 -24.59 -51.71 -20.26
C THR A 125 -23.49 -50.67 -20.12
N ALA A 126 -23.42 -50.03 -18.96
CA ALA A 126 -22.41 -49.05 -18.61
C ALA A 126 -21.02 -49.71 -18.60
N THR A 127 -20.24 -49.44 -19.64
CA THR A 127 -18.79 -49.64 -19.63
C THR A 127 -18.20 -48.75 -18.55
N ALA A 128 -17.49 -49.35 -17.59
CA ALA A 128 -16.80 -48.62 -16.54
C ALA A 128 -15.92 -47.51 -17.15
N ALA A 129 -16.12 -46.29 -16.67
CA ALA A 129 -15.32 -45.14 -17.10
C ALA A 129 -13.83 -45.42 -16.82
N PRO A 130 -12.92 -45.05 -17.74
CA PRO A 130 -11.49 -45.24 -17.53
C PRO A 130 -11.05 -44.50 -16.27
N THR A 131 -10.33 -45.20 -15.39
CA THR A 131 -9.67 -44.61 -14.23
C THR A 131 -8.80 -43.43 -14.70
N PRO A 132 -8.93 -42.22 -14.13
CA PRO A 132 -8.10 -41.08 -14.52
C PRO A 132 -6.63 -41.46 -14.36
N ALA A 133 -5.82 -41.16 -15.39
CA ALA A 133 -4.38 -41.36 -15.32
C ALA A 133 -3.80 -40.62 -14.10
N PRO A 134 -2.79 -41.19 -13.42
CA PRO A 134 -2.19 -40.54 -12.25
C PRO A 134 -1.65 -39.15 -12.64
N VAL A 135 -2.07 -38.13 -11.90
CA VAL A 135 -1.56 -36.76 -12.07
C VAL A 135 -0.13 -36.73 -11.56
N THR A 136 0.82 -36.44 -12.44
CA THR A 136 2.23 -36.24 -12.08
C THR A 136 2.44 -34.82 -11.56
N TRP A 137 3.22 -34.70 -10.49
CA TRP A 137 3.50 -33.43 -9.78
C TRP A 137 4.95 -33.00 -9.99
N THR A 138 5.18 -31.70 -10.00
CA THR A 138 6.51 -31.09 -10.04
C THR A 138 6.58 -29.96 -9.02
N THR A 139 7.80 -29.59 -8.62
CA THR A 139 8.05 -28.51 -7.67
C THR A 139 8.46 -27.24 -8.42
N PHE A 140 7.83 -26.13 -8.08
CA PHE A 140 8.24 -24.79 -8.48
C PHE A 140 8.96 -24.11 -7.32
N THR A 141 10.07 -23.44 -7.62
CA THR A 141 10.74 -22.50 -6.70
C THR A 141 10.77 -21.14 -7.37
N ASP A 142 10.33 -20.14 -6.64
CA ASP A 142 10.24 -18.78 -7.15
C ASP A 142 11.64 -18.14 -7.33
N ALA A 143 11.74 -17.08 -8.13
CA ALA A 143 13.02 -16.41 -8.42
C ALA A 143 13.74 -15.88 -7.17
N THR A 144 13.00 -15.61 -6.08
CA THR A 144 13.57 -15.12 -4.82
C THR A 144 14.09 -16.24 -3.92
N GLY A 145 13.70 -17.49 -4.21
CA GLY A 145 13.96 -18.66 -3.38
C GLY A 145 13.20 -18.65 -2.05
N GLN A 146 12.23 -17.75 -1.87
CA GLN A 146 11.43 -17.64 -0.65
C GLN A 146 10.23 -18.57 -0.65
N ALA A 147 9.69 -18.88 -1.82
CA ALA A 147 8.52 -19.72 -1.95
C ALA A 147 8.81 -20.95 -2.79
N THR A 148 8.35 -22.09 -2.30
CA THR A 148 8.38 -23.37 -3.00
C THR A 148 7.02 -24.04 -2.85
N PHE A 149 6.47 -24.58 -3.94
CA PHE A 149 5.22 -25.35 -3.90
C PHE A 149 5.20 -26.40 -5.02
N GLU A 150 4.34 -27.40 -4.89
CA GLU A 150 4.09 -28.42 -5.90
C GLU A 150 2.89 -28.05 -6.79
N HIS A 151 2.96 -28.34 -8.07
CA HIS A 151 1.83 -28.24 -8.99
C HIS A 151 1.79 -29.41 -9.99
N PRO A 152 0.62 -29.71 -10.60
CA PRO A 152 0.53 -30.67 -11.68
C PRO A 152 1.42 -30.29 -12.88
N VAL A 153 2.10 -31.26 -13.50
CA VAL A 153 3.01 -31.01 -14.64
C VAL A 153 2.31 -30.36 -15.84
N GLY A 154 1.01 -30.58 -16.02
CA GLY A 154 0.22 -29.96 -17.09
C GLY A 154 -0.19 -28.50 -16.80
N TRP A 155 0.10 -27.97 -15.62
CA TRP A 155 -0.23 -26.58 -15.25
C TRP A 155 0.94 -25.65 -15.56
N THR A 156 0.60 -24.40 -15.90
CA THR A 156 1.58 -23.37 -16.21
C THR A 156 1.79 -22.46 -15.01
N VAL A 157 3.04 -22.24 -14.66
CA VAL A 157 3.44 -21.27 -13.63
C VAL A 157 4.19 -20.13 -14.30
N SER A 158 3.67 -18.92 -14.14
CA SER A 158 4.30 -17.69 -14.62
C SER A 158 4.65 -16.82 -13.44
N GLN A 159 5.89 -16.32 -13.38
CA GLN A 159 6.30 -15.37 -12.36
C GLN A 159 6.56 -14.00 -12.96
N MET A 160 6.17 -12.97 -12.24
CA MET A 160 6.55 -11.58 -12.49
C MET A 160 7.40 -11.13 -11.30
N PRO A 161 8.73 -11.36 -11.34
CA PRO A 161 9.60 -10.93 -10.26
C PRO A 161 9.51 -9.41 -10.15
N GLN A 162 9.10 -8.92 -8.99
CA GLN A 162 9.20 -7.51 -8.64
C GLN A 162 10.29 -7.38 -7.59
N THR A 163 11.33 -6.62 -7.92
CA THR A 163 12.39 -6.30 -6.95
C THR A 163 12.11 -4.90 -6.43
N ILE A 164 11.75 -4.82 -5.16
CA ILE A 164 11.95 -3.61 -4.37
C ILE A 164 13.24 -3.84 -3.59
N ASP A 165 14.17 -2.88 -3.64
CA ASP A 165 15.32 -2.90 -2.75
C ASP A 165 14.84 -2.71 -1.31
N GLY A 166 14.88 -3.80 -0.55
CA GLY A 166 14.29 -3.92 0.80
C GLY A 166 13.35 -5.07 1.01
N GLY A 167 13.02 -5.78 -0.06
CA GLY A 167 12.37 -7.08 -0.04
C GLY A 167 11.95 -7.44 -1.45
N SER A 168 12.30 -8.64 -1.89
CA SER A 168 11.73 -9.16 -3.12
C SER A 168 10.26 -9.51 -2.85
N TYR A 169 9.33 -8.99 -3.66
CA TYR A 169 7.99 -9.55 -3.73
C TYR A 169 7.81 -10.18 -5.09
N ASN A 170 7.43 -11.45 -5.08
CA ASN A 170 7.13 -12.16 -6.30
C ASN A 170 5.62 -12.28 -6.42
N ILE A 171 5.12 -12.06 -7.64
CA ILE A 171 3.76 -12.44 -8.00
C ILE A 171 3.89 -13.63 -8.93
N VAL A 172 3.38 -14.77 -8.49
CA VAL A 172 3.39 -16.01 -9.25
C VAL A 172 1.94 -16.38 -9.57
N GLU A 173 1.62 -16.44 -10.86
CA GLU A 173 0.33 -16.88 -11.37
C GLU A 173 0.40 -18.36 -11.74
N VAL A 174 -0.60 -19.13 -11.31
CA VAL A 174 -0.75 -20.54 -11.66
C VAL A 174 -2.02 -20.75 -12.48
N LYS A 175 -1.85 -21.35 -13.65
CA LYS A 175 -2.92 -21.67 -14.59
C LYS A 175 -3.03 -23.18 -14.80
N THR A 176 -4.26 -23.68 -14.92
CA THR A 176 -4.50 -25.07 -15.32
C THR A 176 -4.04 -25.33 -16.75
N ALA A 177 -4.02 -26.59 -17.17
CA ALA A 177 -3.77 -26.99 -18.56
C ALA A 177 -4.73 -26.32 -19.57
N ALA A 178 -5.93 -25.93 -19.13
CA ALA A 178 -6.91 -25.22 -19.95
C ALA A 178 -6.69 -23.70 -19.99
N GLY A 179 -5.63 -23.19 -19.36
CA GLY A 179 -5.30 -21.76 -19.31
C GLY A 179 -6.09 -20.95 -18.26
N LYS A 180 -6.95 -21.60 -17.45
CA LYS A 180 -7.70 -20.95 -16.37
C LYS A 180 -6.76 -20.66 -15.19
N THR A 181 -6.66 -19.39 -14.77
CA THR A 181 -5.97 -19.03 -13.53
C THR A 181 -6.71 -19.60 -12.33
N VAL A 182 -6.01 -20.37 -11.50
CA VAL A 182 -6.57 -21.03 -10.30
C VAL A 182 -5.97 -20.53 -9.00
N SER A 183 -4.81 -19.89 -9.06
CA SER A 183 -4.18 -19.31 -7.88
C SER A 183 -3.17 -18.25 -8.27
N THR A 184 -3.01 -17.28 -7.39
CA THR A 184 -1.90 -16.33 -7.38
C THR A 184 -1.20 -16.43 -6.04
N LEU A 185 0.13 -16.50 -6.06
CA LEU A 185 0.99 -16.29 -4.90
C LEU A 185 1.51 -14.85 -4.95
N GLY A 186 1.21 -14.06 -3.94
CA GLY A 186 1.76 -12.71 -3.74
C GLY A 186 2.55 -12.64 -2.44
N LEU A 187 3.81 -12.22 -2.53
CA LEU A 187 4.69 -12.02 -1.38
C LEU A 187 4.84 -10.52 -1.03
N VAL A 188 3.76 -9.83 -0.66
CA VAL A 188 3.72 -8.35 -0.60
C VAL A 188 3.93 -7.80 0.82
N TYR A 189 4.49 -6.58 0.94
CA TYR A 189 4.54 -5.83 2.21
C TYR A 189 3.35 -4.87 2.38
N ASP A 190 2.60 -4.66 1.30
CA ASP A 190 1.44 -3.79 1.22
C ASP A 190 0.18 -4.64 1.42
N VAL A 191 -0.53 -4.42 2.53
CA VAL A 191 -1.85 -5.03 2.74
C VAL A 191 -2.93 -3.99 2.56
N THR A 192 -3.74 -4.15 1.51
CA THR A 192 -4.99 -3.42 1.32
C THR A 192 -5.97 -3.87 2.40
N GLY A 193 -6.38 -2.93 3.25
CA GLY A 193 -7.54 -3.12 4.12
C GLY A 193 -8.78 -3.42 3.27
N GLY A 194 -9.64 -4.32 3.76
CA GLY A 194 -10.89 -4.64 3.08
C GLY A 194 -11.76 -3.39 2.86
N PRO A 195 -12.59 -3.36 1.80
CA PRO A 195 -13.50 -2.26 1.55
C PRO A 195 -14.46 -2.04 2.73
N VAL A 196 -14.98 -0.81 2.83
CA VAL A 196 -15.99 -0.44 3.84
C VAL A 196 -17.16 -1.41 3.76
N CYS A 197 -17.54 -2.00 4.89
CA CYS A 197 -18.59 -3.02 4.98
C CYS A 197 -20.00 -2.42 4.90
N PRO A 198 -20.75 -2.62 3.79
CA PRO A 198 -22.10 -2.07 3.70
C PRO A 198 -23.13 -2.95 4.43
N ALA A 199 -22.94 -4.29 4.46
CA ALA A 199 -23.77 -5.22 5.23
C ALA A 199 -23.07 -6.59 5.41
N PRO A 200 -22.83 -7.07 6.64
CA PRO A 200 -22.26 -8.40 6.87
C PRO A 200 -23.18 -9.52 6.35
N LYS A 201 -22.59 -10.55 5.75
CA LYS A 201 -23.29 -11.73 5.22
C LYS A 201 -22.86 -13.00 5.96
N PRO A 202 -23.73 -14.00 6.09
CA PRO A 202 -23.34 -15.29 6.68
C PRO A 202 -22.21 -15.93 5.89
N TYR A 203 -21.21 -16.48 6.58
CA TYR A 203 -20.15 -17.25 5.94
C TYR A 203 -19.92 -18.58 6.66
N GLN A 204 -19.31 -19.53 5.95
CA GLN A 204 -18.96 -20.85 6.48
C GLN A 204 -17.60 -21.28 5.94
N THR A 205 -16.79 -21.91 6.79
CA THR A 205 -15.61 -22.68 6.37
C THR A 205 -16.02 -24.11 6.10
N LEU A 206 -15.91 -24.56 4.85
CA LEU A 206 -16.31 -25.90 4.41
C LEU A 206 -15.18 -26.93 4.53
N ASP A 207 -13.93 -26.49 4.44
CA ASP A 207 -12.73 -27.31 4.64
C ASP A 207 -11.62 -26.45 5.24
N SER A 208 -10.79 -27.05 6.09
CA SER A 208 -9.60 -26.39 6.63
C SER A 208 -8.54 -27.43 6.98
N VAL A 209 -7.30 -27.11 6.62
CA VAL A 209 -6.12 -27.91 6.98
C VAL A 209 -5.04 -26.97 7.46
N VAL A 210 -4.66 -27.07 8.74
CA VAL A 210 -3.54 -26.32 9.31
C VAL A 210 -2.26 -26.70 8.55
N VAL A 211 -1.50 -25.69 8.14
CA VAL A 211 -0.22 -25.87 7.44
C VAL A 211 0.93 -25.57 8.39
N ASP A 212 2.06 -26.24 8.17
CA ASP A 212 3.28 -26.03 8.96
C ASP A 212 4.06 -24.82 8.43
N ILE A 213 3.46 -23.64 8.55
CA ILE A 213 4.09 -22.36 8.20
C ILE A 213 4.14 -21.51 9.49
N PRO A 214 5.33 -21.21 10.02
CA PRO A 214 5.44 -20.44 11.25
C PRO A 214 5.05 -18.98 11.02
N GLN A 215 4.27 -18.43 11.95
CA GLN A 215 3.85 -17.03 11.96
C GLN A 215 4.82 -16.15 12.76
N LYS A 216 4.92 -14.86 12.40
CA LYS A 216 5.71 -13.87 13.14
C LYS A 216 5.24 -13.71 14.57
N ALA A 217 6.09 -14.08 15.53
CA ALA A 217 5.77 -14.00 16.95
C ALA A 217 5.47 -12.57 17.43
N ALA A 218 6.18 -11.56 16.90
CA ALA A 218 5.91 -10.16 17.24
C ALA A 218 4.51 -9.72 16.77
N LYS A 219 4.11 -10.12 15.56
CA LYS A 219 2.79 -9.77 15.02
C LYS A 219 1.65 -10.49 15.71
N LEU A 220 1.85 -11.74 16.14
CA LEU A 220 0.88 -12.43 16.98
C LEU A 220 0.68 -11.77 18.35
N LYS A 221 1.68 -11.05 18.89
CA LYS A 221 1.52 -10.27 20.13
C LYS A 221 0.69 -9.01 19.93
N GLU A 222 0.90 -8.30 18.81
CA GLU A 222 0.17 -7.08 18.46
C GLU A 222 -1.27 -7.38 18.04
N HIS A 223 -1.44 -8.39 17.18
CA HIS A 223 -2.71 -8.81 16.60
C HIS A 223 -2.81 -10.34 16.69
N PRO A 224 -3.35 -10.87 17.80
CA PRO A 224 -3.51 -12.30 17.97
C PRO A 224 -4.36 -12.92 16.86
N GLN A 225 -3.83 -13.97 16.22
CA GLN A 225 -4.48 -14.73 15.16
C GLN A 225 -4.35 -16.24 15.42
N GLY A 226 -5.23 -17.03 14.82
CA GLY A 226 -5.13 -18.49 14.79
C GLY A 226 -4.04 -18.97 13.83
N PRO A 227 -3.77 -20.28 13.79
CA PRO A 227 -2.73 -20.85 12.95
C PRO A 227 -3.03 -20.62 11.46
N SER A 228 -1.97 -20.55 10.65
CA SER A 228 -2.08 -20.54 9.19
C SER A 228 -2.67 -21.86 8.70
N ALA A 229 -3.66 -21.78 7.81
CA ALA A 229 -4.33 -22.95 7.27
C ALA A 229 -4.69 -22.76 5.79
N PHE A 230 -4.72 -23.86 5.05
CA PHE A 230 -5.58 -23.94 3.87
C PHE A 230 -7.02 -23.85 4.34
N VAL A 231 -7.85 -23.08 3.61
CA VAL A 231 -9.27 -22.96 3.86
C VAL A 231 -10.05 -22.95 2.55
N PHE A 232 -11.21 -23.62 2.56
CA PHE A 232 -12.27 -23.40 1.59
C PHE A 232 -13.44 -22.74 2.30
N ARG A 233 -13.69 -21.48 1.99
CA ARG A 233 -14.72 -20.66 2.66
C ARG A 233 -15.75 -20.18 1.67
N VAL A 234 -16.99 -20.04 2.15
CA VAL A 234 -18.10 -19.54 1.35
C VAL A 234 -18.87 -18.43 2.07
N ILE A 235 -19.28 -17.40 1.33
CA ILE A 235 -20.20 -16.35 1.78
C ILE A 235 -21.56 -16.58 1.12
N GLN A 236 -22.64 -16.48 1.90
CA GLN A 236 -24.02 -16.65 1.45
C GLN A 236 -24.67 -15.28 1.18
N GLY A 237 -24.79 -14.93 -0.09
CA GLY A 237 -25.48 -13.75 -0.61
C GLY A 237 -26.73 -14.13 -1.41
N ASP A 238 -26.95 -13.50 -2.56
CA ASP A 238 -27.90 -13.95 -3.59
C ASP A 238 -27.48 -15.27 -4.24
N LYS A 239 -26.17 -15.54 -4.25
CA LYS A 239 -25.55 -16.84 -4.52
C LYS A 239 -24.61 -17.23 -3.39
N VAL A 240 -23.98 -18.39 -3.52
CA VAL A 240 -22.91 -18.83 -2.63
C VAL A 240 -21.57 -18.58 -3.30
N TYR A 241 -20.79 -17.64 -2.78
CA TYR A 241 -19.49 -17.27 -3.31
C TYR A 241 -18.39 -18.00 -2.54
N GLY A 242 -17.50 -18.68 -3.24
CA GLY A 242 -16.45 -19.50 -2.65
C GLY A 242 -15.05 -18.98 -2.95
N SER A 243 -14.12 -19.28 -2.04
CA SER A 243 -12.69 -19.05 -2.24
C SER A 243 -11.84 -20.11 -1.57
N LEU A 244 -10.77 -20.51 -2.27
CA LEU A 244 -9.72 -21.43 -1.87
C LEU A 244 -8.41 -20.65 -1.68
N ALA A 245 -7.88 -20.63 -0.45
CA ALA A 245 -6.63 -19.95 -0.17
C ALA A 245 -5.96 -20.45 1.11
N LEU A 246 -4.74 -19.99 1.34
CA LEU A 246 -4.17 -19.92 2.68
C LEU A 246 -4.71 -18.69 3.41
N ALA A 247 -5.06 -18.87 4.68
CA ALA A 247 -5.48 -17.79 5.56
C ALA A 247 -5.08 -18.09 7.01
N ASP A 248 -4.78 -17.05 7.77
CA ASP A 248 -4.67 -17.16 9.22
C ASP A 248 -6.07 -17.31 9.83
N GLY A 249 -6.19 -18.23 10.79
CA GLY A 249 -7.46 -18.50 11.45
C GLY A 249 -7.95 -17.33 12.30
N ASP A 250 -9.27 -17.20 12.44
CA ASP A 250 -9.86 -16.30 13.43
C ASP A 250 -9.77 -16.95 14.83
N LEU A 251 -9.33 -16.20 15.84
CA LEU A 251 -9.38 -16.66 17.24
C LEU A 251 -10.82 -16.79 17.76
N ALA A 252 -11.73 -15.99 17.19
CA ALA A 252 -13.15 -16.01 17.51
C ALA A 252 -13.94 -15.90 16.19
N PRO A 253 -14.34 -17.03 15.60
CA PRO A 253 -15.11 -17.03 14.36
C PRO A 253 -16.43 -16.26 14.55
N GLN A 254 -16.73 -15.35 13.62
CA GLN A 254 -18.02 -14.67 13.61
C GLN A 254 -19.00 -15.43 12.71
N PRO A 255 -20.33 -15.34 12.95
CA PRO A 255 -21.32 -15.98 12.08
C PRO A 255 -21.50 -15.23 10.75
N THR A 256 -21.06 -13.98 10.68
CA THR A 256 -21.18 -13.11 9.51
C THR A 256 -19.86 -12.38 9.24
N THR A 257 -19.66 -11.96 7.98
CA THR A 257 -18.48 -11.24 7.55
C THR A 257 -18.79 -10.21 6.47
N CYS A 258 -17.96 -9.18 6.40
CA CYS A 258 -17.94 -8.15 5.35
C CYS A 258 -17.11 -8.58 4.14
N GLY A 259 -16.29 -9.61 4.32
CA GLY A 259 -15.43 -10.19 3.32
C GLY A 259 -14.39 -11.08 3.97
N LEU A 260 -13.81 -11.97 3.19
CA LEU A 260 -12.82 -12.92 3.68
C LEU A 260 -11.45 -12.53 3.16
N TYR A 261 -10.56 -12.19 4.10
CA TYR A 261 -9.16 -11.93 3.82
C TYR A 261 -8.42 -13.27 3.66
N ASN A 262 -7.77 -13.45 2.52
CA ASN A 262 -7.03 -14.65 2.17
C ASN A 262 -5.54 -14.36 2.19
N GLY A 263 -4.93 -14.48 3.35
CA GLY A 263 -3.48 -14.63 3.41
C GLY A 263 -2.99 -14.84 4.83
N ILE A 264 -1.68 -15.02 4.90
CA ILE A 264 -0.99 -15.47 6.09
C ILE A 264 0.18 -14.56 6.43
N LEU A 265 0.40 -14.40 7.73
CA LEU A 265 1.62 -13.88 8.29
C LEU A 265 2.72 -14.92 8.10
N GLY A 266 3.57 -14.72 7.09
CA GLY A 266 4.75 -15.56 6.89
C GLY A 266 5.75 -15.46 8.05
N PRO A 267 6.80 -16.30 8.05
CA PRO A 267 7.87 -16.28 9.06
C PRO A 267 8.62 -14.95 9.16
N ASP A 268 9.51 -14.82 10.16
CA ASP A 268 10.43 -13.67 10.22
C ASP A 268 11.22 -13.52 8.91
N ASN A 269 11.36 -12.28 8.44
CA ASN A 269 11.98 -11.94 7.14
C ASN A 269 11.29 -12.55 5.90
N VAL A 270 10.03 -12.95 6.02
CA VAL A 270 9.14 -13.21 4.90
C VAL A 270 8.05 -12.13 4.86
N PRO A 271 7.71 -11.55 3.69
CA PRO A 271 6.58 -10.63 3.56
C PRO A 271 5.25 -11.27 3.94
N PHE A 272 4.18 -10.48 3.95
CA PHE A 272 2.84 -11.04 3.98
C PHE A 272 2.64 -11.91 2.73
N ALA A 273 2.03 -13.09 2.90
CA ALA A 273 1.84 -14.04 1.82
C ALA A 273 0.35 -14.27 1.56
N HIS A 274 -0.09 -13.96 0.35
CA HIS A 274 -1.36 -14.43 -0.20
C HIS A 274 -1.04 -15.61 -1.11
N PHE A 275 -1.68 -16.76 -0.91
CA PHE A 275 -1.66 -17.84 -1.88
C PHE A 275 -3.06 -18.43 -2.00
N GLY A 276 -3.70 -18.19 -3.14
CA GLY A 276 -5.07 -18.63 -3.38
C GLY A 276 -5.68 -17.99 -4.62
N ASP A 277 -6.98 -18.23 -4.80
CA ASP A 277 -7.74 -17.77 -5.97
C ASP A 277 -8.08 -16.26 -5.96
N THR A 278 -8.22 -15.66 -4.78
CA THR A 278 -8.35 -14.21 -4.56
C THR A 278 -7.71 -13.81 -3.24
N VAL A 279 -7.25 -12.56 -3.11
CA VAL A 279 -6.75 -12.01 -1.83
C VAL A 279 -7.89 -11.56 -0.91
N TRP A 280 -9.02 -11.15 -1.49
CA TRP A 280 -10.20 -10.72 -0.78
C TRP A 280 -11.45 -11.22 -1.48
N LEU A 281 -12.28 -11.98 -0.76
CA LEU A 281 -13.62 -12.33 -1.22
C LEU A 281 -14.62 -11.33 -0.63
N THR A 282 -15.23 -10.52 -1.48
CA THR A 282 -16.25 -9.55 -1.05
C THR A 282 -17.57 -10.23 -0.70
N SER A 283 -18.33 -9.65 0.23
CA SER A 283 -19.62 -10.19 0.64
C SER A 283 -20.72 -10.13 -0.43
N ASP A 284 -20.54 -9.30 -1.46
CA ASP A 284 -21.43 -9.15 -2.61
C ASP A 284 -21.03 -10.03 -3.82
N GLY A 285 -19.97 -10.83 -3.67
CA GLY A 285 -19.50 -11.76 -4.70
C GLY A 285 -18.86 -11.10 -5.92
N GLN A 286 -18.62 -9.78 -5.91
CA GLN A 286 -17.92 -9.11 -7.00
C GLN A 286 -16.52 -9.71 -7.17
N GLY A 287 -16.26 -10.28 -8.35
CA GLY A 287 -14.99 -10.96 -8.65
C GLY A 287 -14.78 -12.29 -7.90
N ALA A 288 -15.83 -12.91 -7.37
CA ALA A 288 -15.73 -14.20 -6.70
C ALA A 288 -15.17 -15.29 -7.65
N PRO A 289 -14.07 -15.99 -7.28
CA PRO A 289 -13.48 -17.02 -8.13
C PRO A 289 -14.39 -18.23 -8.35
N LEU A 290 -15.19 -18.57 -7.33
CA LEU A 290 -16.17 -19.66 -7.36
C LEU A 290 -17.55 -19.11 -7.01
N THR A 291 -18.55 -19.52 -7.77
CA THR A 291 -19.95 -19.17 -7.53
C THR A 291 -20.80 -20.43 -7.66
N PHE A 292 -21.66 -20.65 -6.68
CA PHE A 292 -22.56 -21.80 -6.59
C PHE A 292 -23.98 -21.32 -6.33
N ASP A 293 -24.97 -22.11 -6.72
CA ASP A 293 -26.37 -21.84 -6.43
C ASP A 293 -26.73 -22.25 -4.99
N SER A 294 -25.92 -23.09 -4.34
CA SER A 294 -26.12 -23.48 -2.94
C SER A 294 -24.85 -23.95 -2.23
N VAL A 295 -24.90 -24.00 -0.90
CA VAL A 295 -23.81 -24.57 -0.08
C VAL A 295 -23.65 -26.08 -0.34
N VAL A 296 -24.72 -26.77 -0.73
CA VAL A 296 -24.67 -28.20 -1.09
C VAL A 296 -23.82 -28.40 -2.35
N GLU A 297 -24.00 -27.54 -3.35
CA GLU A 297 -23.19 -27.56 -4.57
C GLU A 297 -21.73 -27.21 -4.29
N ALA A 298 -21.47 -26.21 -3.42
CA ALA A 298 -20.12 -25.91 -2.97
C ALA A 298 -19.44 -27.11 -2.30
N LYS A 299 -20.16 -27.88 -1.47
CA LYS A 299 -19.65 -29.12 -0.88
C LYS A 299 -19.42 -30.20 -1.93
N ALA A 300 -20.28 -30.31 -2.95
CA ALA A 300 -20.09 -31.25 -4.05
C ALA A 300 -18.84 -30.94 -4.87
N TYR A 301 -18.48 -29.66 -5.04
CA TYR A 301 -17.24 -29.25 -5.70
C TYR A 301 -15.98 -29.83 -5.04
N MET A 302 -16.00 -30.09 -3.72
CA MET A 302 -14.87 -30.71 -3.01
C MET A 302 -14.56 -32.14 -3.49
N ALA A 303 -15.52 -32.81 -4.15
CA ALA A 303 -15.33 -34.13 -4.73
C ALA A 303 -14.67 -34.09 -6.13
N THR A 304 -14.44 -32.90 -6.71
CA THR A 304 -13.81 -32.76 -8.03
C THR A 304 -12.30 -32.98 -7.96
N GLN A 305 -11.71 -33.36 -9.09
CA GLN A 305 -10.25 -33.47 -9.20
C GLN A 305 -9.57 -32.10 -9.12
N GLU A 306 -10.17 -31.08 -9.74
CA GLU A 306 -9.68 -29.69 -9.70
C GLU A 306 -9.52 -29.21 -8.25
N TYR A 307 -10.54 -29.41 -7.41
CA TYR A 307 -10.46 -29.05 -5.98
C TYR A 307 -9.30 -29.75 -5.27
N ARG A 308 -9.15 -31.06 -5.46
CA ARG A 308 -8.08 -31.84 -4.82
C ARG A 308 -6.69 -31.39 -5.27
N ASP A 309 -6.53 -31.07 -6.55
CA ASP A 309 -5.27 -30.59 -7.10
C ASP A 309 -4.94 -29.18 -6.55
N ILE A 310 -5.90 -28.25 -6.53
CA ILE A 310 -5.69 -26.90 -5.95
C ILE A 310 -5.36 -27.02 -4.46
N LYS A 311 -6.11 -27.82 -3.70
CA LYS A 311 -5.87 -28.04 -2.27
C LYS A 311 -4.45 -28.56 -2.00
N ARG A 312 -4.00 -29.56 -2.76
CA ARG A 312 -2.63 -30.10 -2.62
C ARG A 312 -1.58 -29.05 -2.94
N MET A 313 -1.75 -28.28 -4.01
CA MET A 313 -0.84 -27.19 -4.37
C MET A 313 -0.74 -26.16 -3.24
N LEU A 314 -1.87 -25.68 -2.70
CA LEU A 314 -1.88 -24.66 -1.65
C LEU A 314 -1.24 -25.16 -0.35
N ILE A 315 -1.54 -26.40 0.06
CA ILE A 315 -0.95 -27.02 1.27
C ILE A 315 0.56 -27.26 1.12
N SER A 316 1.06 -27.46 -0.09
CA SER A 316 2.48 -27.72 -0.35
C SER A 316 3.38 -26.48 -0.24
N LEU A 317 2.81 -25.29 0.01
CA LEU A 317 3.60 -24.07 0.13
C LEU A 317 4.58 -24.16 1.30
N ALA A 318 5.85 -23.99 0.99
CA ALA A 318 6.90 -23.76 1.96
C ALA A 318 7.44 -22.33 1.79
N LEU A 319 7.48 -21.59 2.89
CA LEU A 319 8.03 -20.24 2.95
C LEU A 319 9.36 -20.23 3.71
N LYS A 320 10.35 -19.53 3.15
CA LYS A 320 11.67 -19.35 3.74
C LYS A 320 12.10 -17.88 3.61
N PRO A 321 12.96 -17.38 4.51
CA PRO A 321 13.63 -16.11 4.31
C PRO A 321 14.39 -16.09 2.97
N ALA A 322 14.46 -14.93 2.31
CA ALA A 322 15.16 -14.80 1.03
C ALA A 322 16.63 -15.24 1.16
N LYS A 323 17.12 -16.02 0.19
CA LYS A 323 18.56 -16.33 0.06
C LYS A 323 19.34 -15.16 -0.55
N THR A 324 18.68 -14.28 -1.28
CA THR A 324 19.30 -13.11 -1.90
C THR A 324 19.64 -12.09 -0.83
N ALA A 325 20.89 -11.60 -0.86
CA ALA A 325 21.46 -10.66 0.11
C ALA A 325 20.41 -9.62 0.50
N THR A 326 20.00 -9.64 1.78
CA THR A 326 19.24 -8.55 2.37
C THR A 326 20.09 -7.32 2.13
N SER A 327 19.70 -6.48 1.18
CA SER A 327 20.36 -5.19 0.97
C SER A 327 20.51 -4.56 2.36
N PRO A 328 21.75 -4.27 2.80
CA PRO A 328 22.02 -3.98 4.19
C PRO A 328 21.15 -2.80 4.62
N ARG A 329 20.50 -2.90 5.78
CA ARG A 329 19.80 -1.74 6.34
C ARG A 329 20.85 -0.76 6.84
N PHE A 330 20.77 0.48 6.38
CA PHE A 330 21.43 1.58 7.06
C PHE A 330 20.63 1.91 8.32
N VAL A 331 21.33 2.11 9.44
CA VAL A 331 20.74 2.47 10.73
C VAL A 331 21.40 3.75 11.21
N SER A 332 20.60 4.79 11.40
CA SER A 332 21.01 6.07 11.97
C SER A 332 20.54 6.15 13.42
N GLU A 333 21.48 6.15 14.34
CA GLU A 333 21.18 6.33 15.77
C GLU A 333 20.68 7.75 16.07
N ASP A 334 21.26 8.76 15.40
CA ASP A 334 20.89 10.18 15.58
C ASP A 334 19.54 10.49 14.91
N GLY A 335 19.31 9.88 13.74
CA GLY A 335 18.09 9.95 12.96
C GLY A 335 16.93 9.17 13.53
N LYS A 336 17.20 8.21 14.42
CA LYS A 336 16.20 7.23 14.88
C LYS A 336 15.46 6.63 13.69
N ALA A 337 16.24 6.33 12.66
CA ALA A 337 15.76 5.94 11.34
C ALA A 337 16.56 4.76 10.81
N SER A 338 15.89 3.83 10.14
CA SER A 338 16.55 2.81 9.35
C SER A 338 15.86 2.61 8.02
N PHE A 339 16.61 2.30 6.99
CA PHE A 339 16.07 1.98 5.67
C PHE A 339 17.01 1.01 4.97
N VAL A 340 16.49 0.32 3.98
CA VAL A 340 17.30 -0.58 3.16
C VAL A 340 18.16 0.24 2.22
N LEU A 341 19.46 -0.01 2.25
CA LEU A 341 20.41 0.66 1.38
C LEU A 341 20.58 -0.16 0.09
N PRO A 342 20.23 0.38 -1.08
CA PRO A 342 20.42 -0.31 -2.35
C PRO A 342 21.84 -0.82 -2.56
N GLN A 343 22.00 -1.95 -3.24
CA GLN A 343 23.33 -2.51 -3.48
C GLN A 343 24.22 -1.49 -4.20
N GLY A 344 25.43 -1.30 -3.67
CA GLY A 344 26.44 -0.37 -4.19
C GLY A 344 26.27 1.08 -3.71
N TRP A 345 25.13 1.43 -3.11
CA TRP A 345 24.91 2.76 -2.56
C TRP A 345 25.52 2.88 -1.16
N THR A 346 25.79 4.11 -0.76
CA THR A 346 26.32 4.46 0.58
C THR A 346 25.40 5.47 1.25
N ALA A 347 25.29 5.40 2.57
CA ALA A 347 24.55 6.37 3.37
C ALA A 347 25.41 6.82 4.55
N LYS A 348 25.27 8.08 4.93
CA LYS A 348 25.97 8.67 6.08
C LYS A 348 25.09 9.67 6.80
N ASP A 349 25.21 9.68 8.12
CA ASP A 349 24.64 10.75 8.93
C ASP A 349 25.32 12.08 8.59
N VAL A 350 24.51 13.13 8.48
CA VAL A 350 24.95 14.49 8.23
C VAL A 350 24.33 15.43 9.26
N PRO A 351 25.09 16.39 9.80
CA PRO A 351 24.55 17.36 10.74
C PRO A 351 23.42 18.18 10.10
N VAL A 352 22.26 18.23 10.75
CA VAL A 352 21.12 19.06 10.35
C VAL A 352 20.49 19.70 11.59
N GLY A 353 19.98 20.92 11.44
CA GLY A 353 19.38 21.69 12.53
C GLY A 353 20.39 22.56 13.27
N THR A 354 19.92 23.24 14.31
CA THR A 354 20.72 24.09 15.20
C THR A 354 20.52 23.65 16.64
N PRO A 355 21.33 24.12 17.62
CA PRO A 355 21.10 23.80 19.03
C PRO A 355 19.67 24.14 19.52
N ASP A 356 19.07 25.20 18.97
CA ASP A 356 17.70 25.61 19.28
C ASP A 356 16.62 24.81 18.52
N TYR A 357 17.01 24.18 17.40
CA TYR A 357 16.13 23.37 16.55
C TYR A 357 16.86 22.09 16.13
N PRO A 358 16.98 21.11 17.04
CA PRO A 358 17.73 19.89 16.75
C PRO A 358 17.09 19.13 15.59
N GLY A 359 17.94 18.58 14.75
CA GLY A 359 17.56 17.78 13.60
C GLY A 359 18.55 16.65 13.39
N SER A 360 18.16 15.75 12.50
CA SER A 360 19.01 14.67 12.04
C SER A 360 18.89 14.58 10.53
N GLY A 361 20.01 14.45 9.84
CA GLY A 361 20.05 14.31 8.40
C GLY A 361 20.81 13.05 8.00
N ILE A 362 20.45 12.49 6.85
CA ILE A 362 21.18 11.40 6.22
C ILE A 362 21.30 11.74 4.74
N THR A 363 22.50 11.61 4.17
CA THR A 363 22.72 11.72 2.73
C THR A 363 23.01 10.34 2.17
N VAL A 364 22.36 10.00 1.06
CA VAL A 364 22.55 8.76 0.33
C VAL A 364 23.22 9.06 -1.02
N SER A 365 24.27 8.31 -1.34
CA SER A 365 25.04 8.42 -2.57
C SER A 365 25.05 7.10 -3.35
N ASP A 366 25.01 7.19 -4.67
CA ASP A 366 25.10 6.03 -5.57
C ASP A 366 26.53 5.45 -5.66
N GLU A 367 26.71 4.43 -6.50
CA GLU A 367 28.00 3.77 -6.74
C GLU A 367 29.09 4.73 -7.26
N ALA A 368 28.68 5.82 -7.92
CA ALA A 368 29.58 6.85 -8.44
C ALA A 368 29.87 7.96 -7.41
N GLY A 369 29.29 7.88 -6.21
CA GLY A 369 29.41 8.88 -5.15
C GLY A 369 28.51 10.11 -5.36
N LYS A 370 27.60 10.10 -6.34
CA LYS A 370 26.64 11.18 -6.55
C LYS A 370 25.52 11.06 -5.53
N THR A 371 25.17 12.16 -4.87
CA THR A 371 24.00 12.20 -3.97
C THR A 371 22.72 11.91 -4.75
N VAL A 372 21.95 10.94 -4.28
CA VAL A 372 20.69 10.47 -4.88
C VAL A 372 19.49 10.64 -3.97
N ALA A 373 19.69 10.76 -2.65
CA ALA A 373 18.61 11.06 -1.71
C ALA A 373 19.10 11.79 -0.47
N ASN A 374 18.19 12.54 0.16
CA ASN A 374 18.39 13.15 1.47
C ASN A 374 17.21 12.85 2.39
N PHE A 375 17.54 12.49 3.62
CA PHE A 375 16.61 12.36 4.72
C PHE A 375 16.82 13.51 5.70
N GLN A 376 15.73 14.03 6.26
CA GLN A 376 15.75 15.01 7.34
C GLN A 376 14.59 14.76 8.30
N HIS A 377 14.86 14.75 9.60
CA HIS A 377 13.83 14.72 10.64
C HIS A 377 14.14 15.79 11.70
N ALA A 378 13.41 16.91 11.66
CA ALA A 378 13.78 18.11 12.43
C ALA A 378 12.59 19.01 12.79
N ALA A 379 12.73 19.74 13.90
CA ALA A 379 11.69 20.63 14.43
C ALA A 379 11.41 21.84 13.52
N ALA A 380 12.42 22.26 12.75
CA ALA A 380 12.32 23.30 11.74
C ALA A 380 12.91 22.77 10.42
N GLY A 381 12.04 22.58 9.43
CA GLY A 381 12.44 22.41 8.03
C GLY A 381 12.03 23.67 7.27
N GLY A 382 12.92 24.23 6.46
CA GLY A 382 12.53 25.27 5.49
C GLY A 382 11.59 24.64 4.47
N LEU A 383 10.29 24.88 4.60
CA LEU A 383 9.29 24.45 3.62
C LEU A 383 9.36 25.36 2.39
N GLY A 384 10.36 25.13 1.54
CA GLY A 384 10.46 25.76 0.22
C GLY A 384 10.66 27.28 0.23
N GLY A 385 10.92 27.81 -0.97
CA GLY A 385 11.02 29.25 -1.21
C GLY A 385 9.66 29.89 -1.42
N ALA A 386 9.63 31.23 -1.54
CA ALA A 386 8.42 31.95 -1.92
C ALA A 386 7.96 31.49 -3.32
N CYS A 387 6.68 31.14 -3.46
CA CYS A 387 6.10 30.85 -4.76
C CYS A 387 6.04 32.13 -5.60
N PRO A 388 6.52 32.14 -6.86
CA PRO A 388 6.08 33.14 -7.82
C PRO A 388 4.55 33.01 -8.04
N ASN A 389 3.93 34.07 -8.57
CA ASN A 389 2.48 34.09 -8.82
C ASN A 389 2.02 33.07 -9.88
N GLU A 390 2.94 32.57 -10.71
CA GLU A 390 2.66 31.56 -11.72
C GLU A 390 2.56 30.16 -11.07
N LYS A 391 1.59 29.37 -11.54
CA LYS A 391 1.34 27.99 -11.09
C LYS A 391 1.46 27.04 -12.26
N TYR A 392 1.93 25.84 -11.97
CA TYR A 392 2.19 24.78 -12.93
C TYR A 392 1.35 23.55 -12.58
N THR A 393 0.96 22.76 -13.59
CA THR A 393 0.12 21.58 -13.37
C THR A 393 0.95 20.51 -12.70
N MET A 394 0.57 20.11 -11.49
CA MET A 394 1.19 18.98 -10.81
C MET A 394 0.50 17.68 -11.18
N THR A 395 1.28 16.72 -11.67
CA THR A 395 0.82 15.35 -11.93
C THR A 395 1.53 14.40 -10.98
N GLU A 396 0.76 13.56 -10.29
CA GLU A 396 1.30 12.40 -9.57
C GLU A 396 1.41 11.23 -10.54
N LEU A 397 2.64 10.76 -10.80
CA LEU A 397 2.92 9.69 -11.75
C LEU A 397 3.02 8.32 -11.09
N ASP A 398 3.32 8.26 -9.79
CA ASP A 398 3.39 7.01 -9.03
C ASP A 398 3.17 7.27 -7.53
N THR A 399 2.66 6.26 -6.83
CA THR A 399 2.48 6.25 -5.38
C THR A 399 2.66 4.84 -4.82
N GLY A 400 2.95 4.73 -3.53
CA GLY A 400 3.06 3.46 -2.83
C GLY A 400 2.98 3.63 -1.32
N LEU A 401 2.75 2.54 -0.60
CA LEU A 401 2.70 2.59 0.88
C LEU A 401 4.09 2.84 1.47
N SER A 402 4.11 3.40 2.68
CA SER A 402 5.33 3.50 3.49
C SER A 402 5.39 2.36 4.50
N SER A 403 6.59 1.92 4.86
CA SER A 403 6.81 0.91 5.92
C SER A 403 6.75 1.49 7.33
N ILE A 404 6.39 2.77 7.49
CA ILE A 404 6.33 3.42 8.79
C ILE A 404 5.03 3.03 9.48
N THR A 405 5.13 2.19 10.51
CA THR A 405 3.97 1.64 11.22
C THR A 405 3.53 2.46 12.44
N ALA A 406 4.23 3.55 12.76
CA ALA A 406 3.87 4.39 13.90
C ALA A 406 2.47 5.01 13.72
N ASP A 407 1.67 5.06 14.79
CA ASP A 407 0.27 5.53 14.75
C ASP A 407 0.11 6.88 14.07
N TRP A 408 1.04 7.82 14.35
CA TRP A 408 1.03 9.14 13.74
C TRP A 408 1.19 9.08 12.22
N ALA A 409 1.97 8.14 11.69
CA ALA A 409 2.20 7.99 10.25
C ALA A 409 0.97 7.40 9.57
N VAL A 410 0.33 6.42 10.20
CA VAL A 410 -0.92 5.81 9.71
C VAL A 410 -2.04 6.85 9.67
N GLN A 411 -2.26 7.60 10.74
CA GLN A 411 -3.29 8.64 10.83
C GLN A 411 -3.08 9.77 9.81
N ARG A 412 -1.82 10.04 9.46
CA ARG A 412 -1.44 11.07 8.50
C ARG A 412 -1.43 10.54 7.06
N GLY A 413 -1.66 9.23 6.85
CA GLY A 413 -1.65 8.62 5.53
C GLY A 413 -0.30 8.74 4.85
N VAL A 414 0.79 8.54 5.59
CA VAL A 414 2.15 8.67 5.07
C VAL A 414 2.39 7.64 3.96
N ARG A 415 2.74 8.14 2.79
CA ARG A 415 2.93 7.36 1.57
C ARG A 415 4.09 7.88 0.74
N PHE A 416 4.61 7.00 -0.10
CA PHE A 416 5.52 7.38 -1.18
C PHE A 416 4.74 8.07 -2.31
N SER A 417 5.35 9.08 -2.92
CA SER A 417 4.82 9.77 -4.09
C SER A 417 5.94 10.25 -5.01
N TYR A 418 5.70 10.11 -6.32
CA TYR A 418 6.48 10.71 -7.37
C TYR A 418 5.60 11.69 -8.16
N ARG A 419 5.99 12.97 -8.13
CA ARG A 419 5.22 14.08 -8.69
C ARG A 419 6.06 14.88 -9.66
N VAL A 420 5.41 15.44 -10.66
CA VAL A 420 6.04 16.22 -11.73
C VAL A 420 5.24 17.50 -11.95
N LEU A 421 5.92 18.63 -12.10
CA LEU A 421 5.34 19.87 -12.61
C LEU A 421 5.58 19.93 -14.12
N ASP A 422 4.53 20.22 -14.87
CA ASP A 422 4.57 20.34 -16.34
C ASP A 422 5.49 21.46 -16.86
N ARG A 423 6.00 22.32 -15.98
CA ARG A 423 6.97 23.36 -16.30
C ARG A 423 7.86 23.69 -15.12
N THR A 424 9.10 24.10 -15.41
CA THR A 424 9.99 24.69 -14.40
C THR A 424 9.79 26.21 -14.29
N PRO A 425 10.09 26.84 -13.14
CA PRO A 425 10.10 28.30 -13.01
C PRO A 425 11.07 29.00 -13.99
N ALA A 426 12.10 28.29 -14.47
CA ALA A 426 13.03 28.78 -15.48
C ALA A 426 12.52 28.60 -16.93
N GLY A 427 11.35 27.97 -17.12
CA GLY A 427 10.70 27.78 -18.42
C GLY A 427 11.32 26.69 -19.30
N GLN A 428 12.23 25.87 -18.76
CA GLN A 428 12.92 24.79 -19.49
C GLN A 428 12.62 23.44 -18.81
N GLY A 429 11.85 22.57 -19.48
CA GLY A 429 11.56 21.21 -19.03
C GLY A 429 10.52 21.09 -17.91
N VAL A 430 10.47 19.90 -17.31
CA VAL A 430 9.59 19.54 -16.19
C VAL A 430 10.42 19.26 -14.94
N THR A 431 10.00 19.79 -13.78
CA THR A 431 10.62 19.49 -12.48
C THR A 431 9.92 18.30 -11.85
N TYR A 432 10.64 17.45 -11.13
CA TYR A 432 10.03 16.36 -10.37
C TYR A 432 10.52 16.29 -8.93
N GLN A 433 9.75 15.57 -8.11
CA GLN A 433 10.17 15.18 -6.78
C GLN A 433 9.67 13.77 -6.48
N VAL A 434 10.54 12.98 -5.87
CA VAL A 434 10.25 11.66 -5.34
C VAL A 434 10.45 11.73 -3.83
N GLY A 435 9.49 11.26 -3.03
CA GLY A 435 9.65 11.20 -1.59
C GLY A 435 8.40 10.82 -0.80
N LEU A 436 8.50 10.97 0.52
CA LEU A 436 7.37 10.78 1.42
C LEU A 436 6.49 12.02 1.50
N VAL A 437 5.18 11.78 1.50
CA VAL A 437 4.12 12.78 1.65
C VAL A 437 3.09 12.26 2.65
N ASP A 438 2.43 13.17 3.35
CA ASP A 438 1.21 12.92 4.11
C ASP A 438 -0.04 13.46 3.39
N LYS A 439 -1.23 13.17 3.94
CA LYS A 439 -2.54 13.56 3.38
C LYS A 439 -2.76 15.08 3.28
N ASP A 440 -2.04 15.86 4.08
CA ASP A 440 -2.16 17.31 4.19
C ASP A 440 -1.04 18.05 3.41
N SER A 441 0.06 17.36 3.11
CA SER A 441 1.22 17.89 2.39
C SER A 441 1.02 17.84 0.86
N SER A 442 0.94 19.03 0.24
CA SER A 442 0.87 19.24 -1.21
C SER A 442 -0.21 18.38 -1.91
N PRO A 443 -1.50 18.73 -1.83
CA PRO A 443 -2.51 18.11 -2.67
C PRO A 443 -2.13 18.24 -4.15
N VAL A 444 -2.51 17.26 -4.97
CA VAL A 444 -2.28 17.29 -6.43
C VAL A 444 -3.15 18.38 -7.04
N GLN A 445 -2.56 19.55 -7.21
CA GLN A 445 -3.20 20.76 -7.73
C GLN A 445 -2.16 21.65 -8.39
N ASP A 446 -2.61 22.65 -9.13
CA ASP A 446 -1.71 23.65 -9.73
C ASP A 446 -0.91 24.38 -8.63
N THR A 447 0.40 24.27 -8.72
CA THR A 447 1.35 24.78 -7.71
C THR A 447 2.63 25.27 -8.37
N CYS A 448 3.36 26.14 -7.68
CA CYS A 448 4.64 26.63 -8.18
C CYS A 448 5.81 25.69 -7.83
N GLN A 449 5.61 24.82 -6.82
CA GLN A 449 6.64 23.98 -6.23
C GLN A 449 6.04 22.68 -5.71
N ILE A 450 6.84 21.62 -5.76
CA ILE A 450 6.51 20.33 -5.13
C ILE A 450 7.14 20.33 -3.73
N ILE A 451 6.35 19.96 -2.73
CA ILE A 451 6.82 19.79 -1.36
C ILE A 451 6.54 18.35 -0.93
N ALA A 452 7.57 17.50 -1.00
CA ALA A 452 7.55 16.14 -0.47
C ALA A 452 8.04 16.12 0.98
N VAL A 453 7.12 16.32 1.91
CA VAL A 453 7.38 16.25 3.34
C VAL A 453 6.22 15.59 4.07
N VAL A 454 6.50 15.07 5.25
CA VAL A 454 5.54 14.60 6.22
C VAL A 454 5.56 15.55 7.41
N THR A 455 4.42 16.16 7.68
CA THR A 455 4.21 17.17 8.71
C THR A 455 3.64 16.54 9.98
N GLY A 456 3.81 17.20 11.12
CA GLY A 456 3.18 16.76 12.39
C GLY A 456 3.76 15.46 12.94
N THR A 457 5.01 15.16 12.61
CA THR A 457 5.74 14.04 13.21
C THR A 457 6.19 14.41 14.63
N PRO A 458 6.54 13.43 15.49
CA PRO A 458 6.99 13.71 16.86
C PRO A 458 8.17 14.68 16.96
N ARG A 459 9.07 14.71 15.95
CA ARG A 459 10.22 15.63 15.89
C ARG A 459 9.99 16.80 14.93
N GLY A 460 8.76 17.08 14.50
CA GLY A 460 8.43 18.16 13.57
C GLY A 460 8.16 17.67 12.15
N ILE A 461 9.07 17.97 11.22
CA ILE A 461 8.94 17.62 9.80
C ILE A 461 9.88 16.45 9.48
N LEU A 462 9.35 15.46 8.77
CA LEU A 462 10.11 14.37 8.17
C LEU A 462 10.15 14.57 6.65
N SER A 463 11.33 14.49 6.07
CA SER A 463 11.54 14.48 4.63
C SER A 463 12.44 13.30 4.29
N PHE A 464 12.08 12.53 3.28
CA PHE A 464 12.99 11.57 2.66
C PHE A 464 12.75 11.62 1.16
N THR A 465 13.64 12.29 0.44
CA THR A 465 13.42 12.67 -0.95
C THR A 465 14.62 12.34 -1.82
N GLY A 466 14.38 12.15 -3.12
CA GLY A 466 15.43 12.12 -4.13
C GLY A 466 16.29 13.40 -4.14
N ALA A 467 17.44 13.33 -4.81
CA ALA A 467 18.32 14.48 -4.99
C ALA A 467 17.61 15.63 -5.70
N GLY A 468 17.73 16.85 -5.16
CA GLY A 468 17.13 18.06 -5.74
C GLY A 468 16.17 18.82 -4.82
N ALA A 469 15.67 18.22 -3.75
CA ALA A 469 14.80 18.92 -2.81
C ALA A 469 15.57 20.00 -2.02
N GLY A 470 15.41 21.28 -2.36
CA GLY A 470 15.87 22.39 -1.51
C GLY A 470 16.53 23.59 -2.21
N SER A 471 16.82 23.53 -3.52
CA SER A 471 17.28 24.72 -4.25
C SER A 471 16.97 24.65 -5.74
N SER A 472 16.28 25.68 -6.26
CA SER A 472 15.82 25.82 -7.64
C SER A 472 16.92 25.80 -8.73
N ALA A 473 18.20 25.82 -8.35
CA ALA A 473 19.34 25.82 -9.28
C ALA A 473 19.90 24.42 -9.57
N THR A 474 19.48 23.38 -8.82
CA THR A 474 20.02 22.01 -8.93
C THR A 474 18.93 20.94 -8.93
N GLU A 475 17.66 21.34 -9.09
CA GLU A 475 16.57 20.38 -9.24
C GLU A 475 16.74 19.62 -10.57
N PRO A 476 16.75 18.28 -10.54
CA PRO A 476 16.82 17.51 -11.77
C PRO A 476 15.55 17.74 -12.59
N THR A 477 15.75 18.13 -13.86
CA THR A 477 14.67 18.38 -14.81
C THR A 477 14.65 17.33 -15.91
N PHE A 478 13.47 16.93 -16.36
CA PHE A 478 13.33 16.21 -17.62
C PHE A 478 13.00 17.15 -18.76
N ALA A 479 13.30 16.77 -20.00
CA ALA A 479 12.93 17.54 -21.20
C ALA A 479 11.40 17.61 -21.38
N GLY A 480 10.66 16.63 -20.85
CA GLY A 480 9.19 16.64 -20.87
C GLY A 480 8.56 15.45 -20.14
N MET A 481 7.22 15.42 -20.13
CA MET A 481 6.43 14.41 -19.43
C MET A 481 6.67 12.97 -19.90
N ALA A 482 7.08 12.76 -21.16
CA ALA A 482 7.39 11.43 -21.68
C ALA A 482 8.62 10.83 -20.99
N GLU A 483 9.68 11.63 -20.82
CA GLU A 483 10.90 11.23 -20.13
C GLU A 483 10.64 11.04 -18.63
N ALA A 484 9.83 11.92 -18.03
CA ALA A 484 9.42 11.77 -16.64
C ALA A 484 8.66 10.45 -16.37
N ARG A 485 7.84 9.98 -17.32
CA ARG A 485 7.21 8.66 -17.26
C ARG A 485 8.21 7.53 -17.52
N ALA A 486 9.14 7.70 -18.45
CA ALA A 486 10.17 6.71 -18.72
C ALA A 486 11.11 6.48 -17.53
N TYR A 487 11.33 7.51 -16.70
CA TYR A 487 12.13 7.40 -15.47
C TYR A 487 11.62 6.31 -14.52
N LEU A 488 10.30 6.07 -14.47
CA LEU A 488 9.68 5.00 -13.66
C LEU A 488 10.28 3.62 -13.95
N GLU A 489 10.73 3.40 -15.18
CA GLU A 489 11.28 2.12 -15.60
C GLU A 489 12.76 1.95 -15.31
N THR A 490 13.45 3.03 -14.93
CA THR A 490 14.88 3.01 -14.69
C THR A 490 15.24 2.23 -13.41
N PRO A 491 16.42 1.57 -13.39
CA PRO A 491 16.92 0.95 -12.17
C PRO A 491 17.06 1.95 -11.01
N GLU A 492 17.54 3.17 -11.27
CA GLU A 492 17.71 4.22 -10.26
C GLU A 492 16.39 4.55 -9.55
N TYR A 493 15.32 4.77 -10.32
CA TYR A 493 14.01 5.04 -9.73
C TYR A 493 13.52 3.89 -8.85
N LYS A 494 13.67 2.65 -9.33
CA LYS A 494 13.27 1.45 -8.59
C LYS A 494 14.05 1.30 -7.27
N LYS A 495 15.37 1.57 -7.29
CA LYS A 495 16.22 1.63 -6.09
C LYS A 495 15.74 2.71 -5.11
N LEU A 496 15.50 3.93 -5.61
CA LEU A 496 15.09 5.09 -4.82
C LEU A 496 13.73 4.87 -4.16
N LYS A 497 12.74 4.41 -4.93
CA LYS A 497 11.39 4.08 -4.44
C LYS A 497 11.46 3.04 -3.33
N GLY A 498 12.19 1.95 -3.55
CA GLY A 498 12.30 0.89 -2.55
C GLY A 498 12.96 1.33 -1.26
N MET A 499 14.08 2.04 -1.35
CA MET A 499 14.75 2.63 -0.19
C MET A 499 13.81 3.53 0.62
N ILE A 500 13.12 4.47 -0.04
CA ILE A 500 12.22 5.43 0.64
C ILE A 500 11.03 4.70 1.28
N GLN A 501 10.42 3.74 0.58
CA GLN A 501 9.31 2.95 1.11
C GLN A 501 9.73 2.06 2.30
N SER A 502 10.99 1.62 2.34
CA SER A 502 11.53 0.77 3.42
C SER A 502 11.85 1.52 4.73
N LEU A 503 11.68 2.84 4.74
CA LEU A 503 11.98 3.67 5.90
C LEU A 503 11.17 3.22 7.11
N GLN A 504 11.88 3.03 8.22
CA GLN A 504 11.34 2.84 9.56
C GLN A 504 11.84 3.96 10.45
N ILE A 505 10.95 4.46 11.31
CA ILE A 505 11.26 5.45 12.33
C ILE A 505 11.08 4.77 13.69
N SER A 506 12.14 4.74 14.50
CA SER A 506 12.06 4.33 15.89
C SER A 506 11.60 5.50 16.75
N SER A 507 10.71 5.22 17.70
CA SER A 507 10.20 6.15 18.71
C SER A 507 11.27 6.61 19.69
#